data_AF-A0A382QEC7-F1
#
_entry.id   AF-A0A382QEC7-F1
#
_cell.length_a   1.000
_cell.length_b   1.000
_cell.length_c   1.000
_cell.angle_alpha   90.00
_cell.angle_beta   90.00
_cell.angle_gamma   90.00
#
_symmetry.space_group_name_H-M   'P 1'
#
loop_
_entity.id
_entity.type
_entity.pdbx_description
1 polymer ?
#
loop_
_entity_poly.entity_id
_entity_poly.type
_entity_poly.pdbx_seq_one_letter_code
_entity_poly.pdbx_strand_id
1 'polypeptide(L)' 'MAAVFGCAGPELQAEEAAFFRDSNPLGFILFARN' A
#
# COMPACT_ATOMS: atom_id res chain seq x y z
N MET A 1 7.75 11.95 1.19
CA MET A 1 6.67 12.32 0.24
C MET A 1 5.35 12.23 0.98
N ALA A 2 4.37 13.09 0.70
CA ALA A 2 3.02 12.95 1.24
C ALA A 2 2.17 12.22 0.22
N ALA A 3 1.81 10.95 0.49
CA ALA A 3 1.03 10.12 -0.42
C ALA A 3 0.10 9.18 0.33
N VAL A 4 -0.99 8.81 -0.34
CA VAL A 4 -1.91 7.74 0.04
C VAL A 4 -1.91 6.71 -1.09
N PHE A 5 -1.69 5.44 -0.76
CA PHE A 5 -1.63 4.34 -1.74
C PHE A 5 -2.83 3.40 -1.62
N GLY A 6 -3.15 2.68 -2.69
CA GLY A 6 -4.03 1.51 -2.64
C GLY A 6 -3.23 0.22 -2.72
N CYS A 7 -3.83 -0.90 -2.30
CA CYS A 7 -3.21 -2.22 -2.42
C CYS A 7 -3.52 -2.84 -3.80
N ALA A 8 -2.68 -3.78 -4.27
CA ALA A 8 -2.95 -4.48 -5.53
C ALA A 8 -4.06 -5.53 -5.40
N GLY A 9 -4.21 -6.14 -4.21
CA GLY A 9 -5.21 -7.17 -3.92
C GLY A 9 -5.53 -7.25 -2.42
N PRO A 10 -6.10 -8.37 -1.94
CA PRO A 10 -6.49 -8.52 -0.55
C PRO A 10 -5.35 -8.90 0.40
N GLU A 11 -4.20 -9.28 -0.15
CA GLU A 11 -3.01 -9.65 0.61
C GLU A 11 -1.79 -8.93 0.05
N LEU A 12 -0.92 -8.44 0.94
CA LEU A 12 0.32 -7.78 0.56
C LEU A 12 1.37 -8.81 0.14
N GLN A 13 1.91 -8.64 -1.06
CA GLN A 13 3.11 -9.36 -1.48
C GLN A 13 4.36 -8.77 -0.82
N ALA A 14 5.44 -9.54 -0.76
CA ALA A 14 6.67 -9.14 -0.07
C ALA A 14 7.25 -7.83 -0.62
N GLU A 15 7.20 -7.65 -1.95
CA GLU A 15 7.70 -6.48 -2.66
C GLU A 15 6.85 -5.24 -2.36
N GLU A 16 5.52 -5.41 -2.33
CA GLU A 16 4.57 -4.35 -2.03
C GLU A 16 4.73 -3.87 -0.57
N ALA A 17 4.90 -4.82 0.37
CA ALA A 17 5.18 -4.51 1.77
C ALA A 17 6.53 -3.80 1.97
N ALA A 18 7.57 -4.19 1.24
CA ALA A 18 8.87 -3.54 1.28
C ALA A 18 8.79 -2.09 0.74
N PHE A 19 8.08 -1.89 -0.38
CA PHE A 19 7.85 -0.57 -0.96
C PHE A 19 7.08 0.36 -0.01
N PHE A 20 6.01 -0.12 0.63
CA PHE A 20 5.25 0.70 1.60
C PHE A 20 6.07 1.08 2.83
N ARG A 21 6.96 0.19 3.28
CA ARG A 21 7.87 0.49 4.38
C ARG A 21 8.86 1.60 4.01
N ASP A 22 9.44 1.54 2.82
CA ASP A 22 10.44 2.51 2.37
C ASP A 22 9.80 3.88 2.02
N SER A 23 8.63 3.86 1.39
CA SER A 23 7.92 5.07 0.98
C SER A 23 7.28 5.85 2.14
N ASN A 24 7.02 5.20 3.28
CA ASN A 24 6.42 5.77 4.49
C ASN A 24 5.17 6.65 4.20
N PRO A 25 4.08 6.05 3.69
CA PRO A 25 2.91 6.80 3.28
C PRO A 25 2.14 7.38 4.46
N LEU A 26 1.32 8.40 4.17
CA LEU A 26 0.41 8.98 5.15
C LEU A 26 -0.78 8.05 5.47
N GLY A 27 -1.05 7.08 4.59
CA GLY A 27 -2.08 6.08 4.78
C GLY A 27 -2.38 5.27 3.52
N PHE A 28 -3.42 4.44 3.62
CA PHE A 28 -3.91 3.60 2.53
C PHE A 28 -5.40 3.83 2.27
N ILE A 29 -5.82 3.64 1.02
CA ILE A 29 -7.22 3.60 0.60
C ILE A 29 -7.59 2.21 0.12
N LEU A 30 -8.69 1.66 0.64
CA LEU A 30 -9.20 0.34 0.28
C LEU A 30 -10.36 0.46 -0.71
N PHE A 31 -10.38 -0.45 -1.69
CA PHE A 31 -11.50 -0.63 -2.61
C PHE A 31 -12.08 -2.03 -2.43
N ALA A 32 -13.27 -2.30 -2.97
CA ALA A 32 -13.93 -3.60 -2.84
C ALA A 32 -13.14 -4.82 -3.38
N ARG A 33 -12.04 -4.60 -4.12
CA ARG A 33 -11.16 -5.65 -4.65
C ARG A 33 -9.94 -5.94 -3.75
N ASN A 34 -9.79 -5.19 -2.67
CA ASN A 34 -8.75 -5.29 -1.65
C ASN A 34 -9.42 -5.77 -0.36
#